data_AF-A0A661KRJ7-F1
#
_entry.id   AF-A0A661KRJ7-F1
#
_cell.length_a   1.000
_cell.length_b   1.000
_cell.length_c   1.000
_cell.angle_alpha   90.00
_cell.angle_beta   90.00
_cell.angle_gamma   90.00
#
_symmetry.space_group_name_H-M   'P 1'
#
loop_
_entity.id
_entity.type
_entity.pdbx_description
1 polymer ?
#
loop_
_entity_poly.entity_id
_entity_poly.type
_entity_poly.pdbx_seq_one_letter_code
_entity_poly.pdbx_strand_id
1 'polypeptide(L)'
;MNKANLDLIVEFRSLREKRLSKELAMIRNRLKAKEEELNSIKNKKKWSLLRLREAQKDALDIYRIELISQHISGLDGKIKDIEKEIRQINQEYEKKLDQLLEARKQKKLVEKLRKRWIERQKYEFFRKEQNFLDEIATNNFIYKNA
;
A
#
# COMPACT_ATOMS: atom_id res chain seq x y z
N MET A 1 8.90 -25.90 15.67
CA MET A 1 8.70 -25.24 14.36
C MET A 1 9.88 -25.60 13.47
N ASN A 2 9.66 -26.17 12.27
CA ASN A 2 10.72 -26.58 11.35
C ASN A 2 10.94 -25.51 10.25
N LYS A 3 12.03 -25.63 9.48
CA LYS A 3 12.39 -24.70 8.39
C LYS A 3 11.25 -24.52 7.38
N ALA A 4 10.67 -25.64 6.94
CA ALA A 4 9.61 -25.66 5.92
C ALA A 4 8.40 -24.83 6.33
N ASN A 5 7.99 -24.92 7.60
CA ASN A 5 6.86 -24.12 8.11
C ASN A 5 7.20 -22.62 8.14
N LEU A 6 8.42 -22.24 8.51
CA LEU A 6 8.84 -20.84 8.51
C LEU A 6 8.92 -20.28 7.07
N ASP A 7 9.44 -21.07 6.14
CA ASP A 7 9.55 -20.71 4.72
C ASP A 7 8.15 -20.51 4.10
N LEU A 8 7.22 -21.44 4.36
CA LEU A 8 5.84 -21.34 3.91
C LEU A 8 5.12 -20.09 4.46
N ILE A 9 5.33 -19.77 5.74
CA ILE A 9 4.72 -18.57 6.34
C ILE A 9 5.30 -17.29 5.73
N VAL A 10 6.61 -17.24 5.47
CA VAL A 10 7.25 -16.09 4.81
C VAL A 10 6.70 -15.91 3.40
N GLU A 11 6.53 -17.00 2.66
CA GLU A 11 5.96 -16.96 1.31
C GLU A 11 4.51 -16.48 1.32
N PHE A 12 3.66 -17.07 2.17
CA PHE A 12 2.28 -16.64 2.33
C PHE A 12 2.17 -15.15 2.68
N ARG A 13 3.00 -14.67 3.62
CA ARG A 13 3.03 -13.25 4.00
C ARG A 13 3.53 -12.35 2.86
N SER A 14 4.46 -12.83 2.05
CA SER A 14 4.93 -12.11 0.86
C SER A 14 3.85 -12.00 -0.21
N LEU A 15 3.06 -13.06 -0.43
CA LEU A 15 1.91 -13.02 -1.34
C LEU A 15 0.84 -12.05 -0.84
N ARG A 16 0.55 -12.04 0.46
CA ARG A 16 -0.38 -11.08 1.07
C ARG A 16 0.09 -9.64 0.89
N GLU A 17 1.37 -9.36 1.16
CA GLU A 17 1.96 -8.03 0.94
C GLU A 17 1.83 -7.58 -0.53
N LYS A 18 2.20 -8.46 -1.48
CA LYS A 18 2.07 -8.17 -2.91
C LYS A 18 0.63 -7.83 -3.31
N ARG A 19 -0.35 -8.58 -2.78
CA ARG A 19 -1.77 -8.34 -3.04
C ARG A 19 -2.21 -6.98 -2.53
N LEU A 20 -1.93 -6.68 -1.26
CA LEU A 20 -2.26 -5.39 -0.65
C LEU A 20 -1.61 -4.22 -1.39
N SER A 21 -0.37 -4.38 -1.85
CA SER A 21 0.32 -3.37 -2.65
C SER A 21 -0.35 -3.13 -4.00
N LYS A 22 -0.86 -4.18 -4.66
CA LYS A 22 -1.61 -4.04 -5.92
C LYS A 22 -2.95 -3.33 -5.69
N GLU A 23 -3.68 -3.72 -4.65
CA GLU A 23 -4.95 -3.10 -4.28
C GLU A 23 -4.76 -1.60 -3.95
N LEU A 24 -3.72 -1.25 -3.19
CA LEU A 24 -3.39 0.14 -2.88
C LEU A 24 -3.07 0.95 -4.16
N ALA A 25 -2.37 0.35 -5.12
CA ALA A 25 -2.08 0.99 -6.39
C ALA A 25 -3.36 1.24 -7.22
N MET A 26 -4.30 0.31 -7.21
CA MET A 26 -5.61 0.49 -7.86
C MET A 26 -6.39 1.65 -7.23
N ILE A 27 -6.43 1.72 -5.89
CA ILE A 27 -7.09 2.83 -5.16
C ILE A 27 -6.44 4.16 -5.52
N ARG A 28 -5.09 4.21 -5.56
CA ARG A 28 -4.35 5.42 -5.93
C ARG A 28 -4.66 5.88 -7.36
N ASN A 29 -4.75 4.96 -8.31
CA ASN A 29 -5.11 5.29 -9.69
C ASN A 29 -6.54 5.83 -9.78
N ARG A 30 -7.48 5.23 -9.03
CA ARG A 30 -8.87 5.71 -8.95
C ARG A 30 -8.94 7.12 -8.34
N LEU A 31 -8.16 7.38 -7.29
CA LEU A 31 -8.05 8.71 -6.68
C LEU A 31 -7.57 9.74 -7.70
N LYS A 32 -6.46 9.44 -8.40
CA LYS A 32 -5.91 10.33 -9.42
C LYS A 32 -6.92 10.64 -10.53
N ALA A 33 -7.62 9.62 -11.03
CA ALA A 33 -8.65 9.82 -12.05
C ALA A 33 -9.78 10.75 -11.56
N LYS A 34 -10.19 10.64 -10.30
CA LYS A 34 -11.21 11.52 -9.69
C LYS A 34 -10.71 12.94 -9.47
N GLU A 35 -9.44 13.12 -9.12
CA GLU A 35 -8.82 14.45 -9.02
C GLU A 35 -8.73 15.14 -10.39
N GLU A 36 -8.40 14.39 -11.44
CA GLU A 36 -8.40 14.88 -12.83
C GLU A 36 -9.82 15.26 -13.28
N GLU A 37 -10.83 14.45 -12.95
CA GLU A 37 -12.24 14.74 -13.19
C GLU A 37 -12.66 16.05 -12.48
N LEU A 38 -12.33 16.18 -11.19
CA LEU A 38 -12.62 17.38 -10.40
C LEU A 38 -12.01 18.64 -11.04
N ASN A 39 -10.74 18.56 -11.45
CA ASN A 39 -10.06 19.66 -12.10
C ASN A 39 -10.73 20.06 -13.43
N SER A 40 -11.15 19.07 -14.22
CA SER A 40 -11.91 19.29 -15.45
C SER A 40 -13.23 20.03 -15.20
N ILE A 41 -14.00 19.61 -14.19
CA ILE A 41 -15.26 20.28 -13.83
C ILE A 41 -15.01 21.69 -13.29
N LYS A 42 -13.99 21.90 -12.44
CA LYS A 42 -13.60 23.23 -11.95
C LYS A 42 -13.22 24.17 -13.10
N ASN A 43 -12.49 23.68 -14.10
CA ASN A 43 -12.17 24.44 -15.30
C ASN A 43 -13.42 24.79 -16.12
N LYS A 44 -14.35 23.84 -16.31
CA LYS A 44 -15.64 24.13 -16.96
C LYS A 44 -16.42 25.21 -16.22
N LYS A 45 -16.48 25.15 -14.88
CA LYS A 45 -17.12 26.19 -14.07
C LYS A 45 -16.48 27.56 -14.28
N LYS A 46 -15.15 27.62 -14.31
CA LYS A 46 -14.40 28.87 -14.58
C LYS A 46 -14.79 29.47 -15.94
N TRP A 47 -14.89 28.65 -16.99
CA TRP A 47 -15.35 29.10 -18.31
C TRP A 47 -16.79 29.58 -18.30
N SER A 48 -17.70 28.88 -17.63
CA SER A 48 -19.11 29.30 -17.52
C SER A 48 -19.26 30.62 -16.76
N LEU A 49 -18.44 30.86 -15.73
CA LEU A 49 -18.39 32.15 -15.02
C LEU A 49 -17.91 33.30 -15.92
N LEU A 50 -16.93 33.06 -16.79
CA LEU A 50 -16.48 34.07 -17.76
C LEU A 50 -17.62 34.42 -18.73
N ARG A 51 -18.29 33.40 -19.29
CA ARG A 51 -19.45 33.60 -20.17
C ARG A 51 -20.60 34.33 -19.48
N LEU A 52 -20.83 34.06 -18.20
CA LEU A 52 -21.84 34.78 -17.42
C LEU A 52 -21.50 36.28 -17.34
N ARG A 53 -20.24 36.61 -17.03
CA ARG A 53 -19.78 38.01 -16.96
C ARG A 53 -19.90 38.72 -18.32
N GLU A 54 -19.63 38.03 -19.41
CA GLU A 54 -19.81 38.58 -20.77
C GLU A 54 -21.30 38.83 -21.06
N ALA A 55 -22.17 37.85 -20.80
CA ALA A 55 -23.61 37.98 -21.01
C ALA A 55 -24.24 39.11 -20.17
N GLN A 56 -23.71 39.35 -18.96
CA GLN A 56 -24.14 40.46 -18.09
C GLN A 56 -23.78 41.84 -18.64
N LYS A 57 -22.72 41.97 -19.45
CA LYS A 57 -22.33 43.26 -20.04
C LYS A 57 -23.27 43.71 -21.16
N ASP A 58 -23.83 42.77 -21.91
CA ASP A 58 -24.74 43.05 -23.01
C ASP A 58 -26.20 43.23 -22.58
N ALA A 59 -26.52 43.08 -21.28
CA ALA A 59 -27.75 43.42 -20.54
C ALA A 59 -29.14 43.06 -21.13
N LEU A 60 -29.22 42.49 -22.33
CA LEU A 60 -30.46 42.37 -23.11
C LEU A 60 -31.14 41.00 -23.00
N ASP A 61 -30.50 39.99 -22.40
CA ASP A 61 -31.03 38.63 -22.34
C ASP A 61 -30.95 38.01 -20.94
N ILE A 62 -31.97 38.29 -20.13
CA ILE A 62 -32.15 37.77 -18.77
C ILE A 62 -32.24 36.23 -18.78
N TYR A 63 -32.90 35.64 -19.78
CA TYR A 63 -33.04 34.19 -19.91
C TYR A 63 -31.68 33.50 -20.08
N ARG A 64 -30.79 34.08 -20.89
CA ARG A 64 -29.43 33.56 -21.06
C ARG A 64 -28.61 33.65 -19.78
N ILE A 65 -28.75 34.73 -19.00
CA ILE A 65 -28.08 34.89 -17.70
C ILE A 65 -28.57 33.82 -16.72
N GLU A 66 -29.88 33.58 -16.66
CA GLU A 66 -30.49 32.57 -15.80
C GLU A 66 -30.01 31.16 -16.17
N LEU A 67 -30.03 30.80 -17.46
CA LEU A 67 -29.60 29.49 -17.95
C LEU A 67 -28.13 29.19 -17.58
N ILE A 68 -27.24 30.17 -17.75
CA ILE A 68 -25.82 30.02 -17.38
C ILE A 68 -25.68 29.87 -15.85
N SER A 69 -26.46 30.62 -15.07
CA SER A 69 -26.44 30.56 -13.60
C SER A 69 -26.92 29.21 -13.06
N GLN A 70 -27.99 28.65 -13.64
CA GLN A 70 -28.46 27.30 -13.33
C GLN A 70 -27.41 26.25 -13.69
N HIS A 71 -26.76 26.39 -14.85
CA HIS A 71 -25.69 25.49 -15.25
C HIS A 71 -24.50 25.53 -14.27
N ILE A 72 -24.07 26.71 -13.83
CA ILE A 72 -23.01 26.87 -12.82
C ILE A 72 -23.41 26.19 -11.50
N SER A 73 -24.66 26.36 -11.07
CA SER A 73 -25.18 25.70 -9.85
C SER A 73 -25.14 24.18 -9.97
N GLY A 74 -25.46 23.62 -11.15
CA GLY A 74 -25.31 22.20 -11.43
C GLY A 74 -23.85 21.72 -11.40
N LEU A 75 -22.90 22.53 -11.89
CA LEU A 75 -21.48 22.24 -11.77
C LEU A 75 -21.01 22.25 -10.32
N ASP A 76 -21.54 23.15 -9.49
CA ASP A 76 -21.24 23.19 -8.05
C ASP A 76 -21.73 21.95 -7.30
N GLY A 77 -22.92 21.46 -7.64
CA GLY A 77 -23.39 20.16 -7.14
C GLY A 77 -22.40 19.04 -7.47
N LYS A 78 -22.03 18.92 -8.76
CA LYS A 78 -21.07 17.91 -9.22
C LYS A 78 -19.69 18.02 -8.55
N ILE A 79 -19.19 19.23 -8.34
CA ILE A 79 -17.93 19.46 -7.62
C ILE A 79 -18.02 18.89 -6.20
N LYS A 80 -19.10 19.20 -5.47
CA LYS A 80 -19.30 18.72 -4.10
C LYS A 80 -19.38 17.19 -4.04
N ASP A 81 -20.06 16.58 -5.01
CA ASP A 81 -20.19 15.13 -5.10
C ASP A 81 -18.84 14.46 -5.37
N ILE A 82 -18.07 14.94 -6.35
CA ILE A 82 -16.73 14.41 -6.64
C ILE A 82 -15.79 14.61 -5.44
N GLU A 83 -15.83 15.76 -4.77
CA GLU A 83 -15.04 16.00 -3.56
C GLU A 83 -15.42 15.04 -2.42
N LYS A 84 -16.70 14.67 -2.30
CA LYS A 84 -17.16 13.65 -1.35
C LYS A 84 -16.62 12.27 -1.72
N GLU A 85 -16.66 11.89 -2.99
CA GLU A 85 -16.08 10.63 -3.47
C GLU A 85 -14.57 10.58 -3.23
N ILE A 86 -13.83 11.65 -3.53
CA ILE A 86 -12.39 11.74 -3.26
C ILE A 86 -12.09 11.53 -1.77
N ARG A 87 -12.87 12.14 -0.87
CA ARG A 87 -12.73 11.91 0.58
C ARG A 87 -12.93 10.44 0.96
N GLN A 88 -13.93 9.78 0.39
CA GLN A 88 -14.18 8.35 0.63
C GLN A 88 -13.03 7.48 0.11
N ILE A 89 -12.52 7.78 -1.08
CA ILE A 89 -11.39 7.06 -1.67
C ILE A 89 -10.13 7.25 -0.82
N ASN A 90 -9.89 8.45 -0.29
CA ASN A 90 -8.77 8.71 0.62
C ASN A 90 -8.87 7.92 1.92
N GLN A 91 -10.05 7.85 2.53
CA GLN A 91 -10.27 7.01 3.71
C GLN A 91 -10.03 5.52 3.42
N GLU A 92 -10.43 5.04 2.23
CA GLU A 92 -10.12 3.68 1.80
C GLU A 92 -8.62 3.47 1.60
N TYR A 93 -7.94 4.44 0.98
CA TYR A 93 -6.50 4.42 0.76
C TYR A 93 -5.72 4.34 2.08
N GLU A 94 -6.06 5.17 3.07
CA GLU A 94 -5.43 5.16 4.39
C GLU A 94 -5.60 3.82 5.10
N LYS A 95 -6.84 3.30 5.15
CA LYS A 95 -7.11 1.96 5.72
C LYS A 95 -6.29 0.88 5.03
N LYS A 96 -6.15 0.97 3.71
CA LYS A 96 -5.39 -0.02 2.93
C LYS A 96 -3.88 0.11 3.15
N LEU A 97 -3.39 1.33 3.29
CA LEU A 97 -2.00 1.61 3.62
C LEU A 97 -1.65 1.02 4.98
N ASP A 98 -2.50 1.20 5.99
CA ASP A 98 -2.31 0.62 7.32
C ASP A 98 -2.26 -0.91 7.28
N GLN A 99 -3.16 -1.53 6.52
CA GLN A 99 -3.14 -2.99 6.31
C GLN A 99 -1.82 -3.46 5.68
N LEU A 100 -1.31 -2.73 4.69
CA LEU A 100 -0.03 -3.05 4.04
C LEU A 100 1.15 -2.89 5.00
N LEU A 101 1.18 -1.81 5.79
CA LEU A 101 2.22 -1.57 6.78
C LEU A 101 2.23 -2.67 7.84
N GLU A 102 1.07 -3.09 8.32
CA GLU A 102 0.95 -4.17 9.29
C GLU A 102 1.40 -5.51 8.70
N ALA A 103 0.98 -5.83 7.46
CA ALA A 103 1.43 -7.02 6.75
C ALA A 103 2.97 -7.05 6.57
N ARG A 104 3.60 -5.90 6.30
CA ARG A 104 5.05 -5.76 6.22
C ARG A 104 5.74 -6.00 7.55
N LYS A 105 5.24 -5.42 8.66
CA LYS A 105 5.76 -5.66 10.01
C LYS A 105 5.71 -7.14 10.34
N GLN A 106 4.56 -7.76 10.08
CA GLN A 106 4.30 -9.17 10.29
C GLN A 106 5.24 -10.07 9.47
N LYS A 107 5.49 -9.76 8.20
CA LYS A 107 6.46 -10.48 7.38
C LYS A 107 7.87 -10.37 7.94
N LYS A 108 8.32 -9.15 8.25
CA LYS A 108 9.65 -8.88 8.80
C LYS A 108 9.90 -9.62 10.12
N LEU A 109 8.87 -9.77 10.96
CA LEU A 109 8.95 -10.55 12.19
C LEU A 109 9.23 -12.03 11.91
N VAL A 110 8.52 -12.65 10.97
CA VAL A 110 8.74 -14.06 10.63
C VAL A 110 10.09 -14.27 9.95
N GLU A 111 10.52 -13.35 9.08
CA GLU A 111 11.86 -13.39 8.49
C GLU A 111 12.97 -13.34 9.56
N LYS A 112 12.80 -12.53 10.60
CA LYS A 112 13.73 -12.52 11.74
C LYS A 112 13.74 -13.85 12.50
N LEU A 113 12.56 -14.44 12.74
CA LEU A 113 12.47 -15.76 13.38
C LEU A 113 13.15 -16.84 12.54
N ARG A 114 12.94 -16.82 11.22
CA ARG A 114 13.61 -17.70 10.26
C ARG A 114 15.12 -17.58 10.33
N LYS A 115 15.66 -16.36 10.32
CA LYS A 115 17.10 -16.12 10.44
C LYS A 115 17.68 -16.67 11.75
N ARG A 116 17.04 -16.36 12.88
CA ARG A 116 17.44 -16.88 14.20
C ARG A 116 17.40 -18.41 14.27
N TRP A 117 16.40 -19.02 13.63
CA TRP A 117 16.30 -20.48 13.57
C TRP A 117 17.47 -21.07 12.79
N ILE A 118 17.81 -20.50 11.62
CA ILE A 118 18.97 -20.94 10.81
C ILE A 118 20.28 -20.79 11.59
N GLU A 119 20.49 -19.66 12.26
CA GLU A 119 21.67 -19.40 13.09
C GLU A 119 21.79 -20.44 14.21
N ARG A 120 20.69 -20.74 14.90
CA ARG A 120 20.65 -21.79 15.93
C ARG A 120 21.00 -23.16 15.37
N GLN A 121 20.46 -23.54 14.22
CA GLN A 121 20.78 -24.83 13.60
C GLN A 121 22.25 -24.93 13.21
N LYS A 122 22.84 -23.85 12.69
CA LYS A 122 24.27 -23.80 12.39
C LYS A 122 25.11 -23.98 13.65
N TYR A 123 24.78 -23.26 14.72
CA TYR A 123 25.47 -23.37 16.00
C TYR A 123 25.41 -24.80 16.57
N GLU A 124 24.23 -25.41 16.59
CA GLU A 124 24.05 -26.79 17.05
C GLU A 124 24.83 -27.80 16.18
N PHE A 125 24.88 -27.58 14.86
CA PHE A 125 25.67 -28.40 13.96
C PHE A 125 27.17 -28.33 14.28
N PHE A 126 27.73 -27.12 14.37
CA PHE A 126 29.16 -26.94 14.70
C PHE A 126 29.51 -27.48 16.09
N ARG A 127 28.62 -27.31 17.07
CA ARG A 127 28.83 -27.86 18.42
C ARG A 127 28.88 -29.40 18.40
N LYS A 128 27.99 -30.05 17.63
CA LYS A 128 28.00 -31.51 17.47
C LYS A 128 29.25 -32.00 16.74
N GLU A 129 29.66 -31.30 15.69
CA GLU A 129 30.88 -31.60 14.93
C GLU A 129 32.12 -31.48 15.82
N GLN A 130 32.23 -30.41 16.62
CA GLN A 130 33.33 -30.23 17.56
C GLN A 130 33.38 -31.35 18.61
N ASN A 131 32.24 -31.66 19.26
CA ASN A 131 32.18 -32.76 20.23
C ASN A 131 32.62 -34.09 19.61
N PHE A 132 32.20 -34.37 18.38
CA PHE A 132 32.60 -35.59 17.67
C PHE A 132 34.11 -35.64 17.39
N LEU A 133 34.71 -34.52 17.00
CA LEU A 133 36.16 -34.43 16.80
C LEU A 133 36.93 -34.62 18.12
N ASP A 134 36.43 -34.04 19.21
CA ASP A 134 37.02 -34.18 20.55
C ASP A 134 36.95 -35.65 21.04
N GLU A 135 35.83 -36.35 20.78
CA GLU A 135 35.68 -37.78 21.05
C GLU A 135 36.67 -38.65 20.25
N ILE A 136 36.89 -38.33 18.96
CA ILE A 136 37.91 -39.03 18.16
C ILE A 136 39.31 -38.77 18.69
N ALA A 137 39.63 -37.51 19.03
CA ALA A 137 40.94 -37.13 19.53
C ALA A 137 41.27 -37.84 20.86
N THR A 138 40.31 -37.87 21.79
CA THR A 138 40.46 -38.57 23.08
C THR A 138 40.64 -40.08 22.89
N ASN A 139 39.83 -40.72 22.04
CA ASN A 139 39.97 -42.15 21.76
C ASN A 139 41.33 -42.48 21.10
N ASN A 140 41.77 -41.72 20.10
CA ASN A 140 43.08 -41.92 19.47
C ASN A 140 44.26 -41.68 20.42
N PHE A 141 44.11 -40.80 21.41
CA PHE A 141 45.14 -40.56 22.43
C PHE A 141 45.24 -41.74 23.41
N ILE A 142 44.14 -42.41 23.73
CA ILE A 142 44.12 -43.61 24.58
C ILE A 142 44.83 -44.78 23.87
N TYR A 143 44.60 -44.98 22.57
CA TYR A 143 45.25 -46.05 21.79
C TYR A 143 46.74 -45.83 21.51
N LYS A 144 47.26 -44.60 21.61
CA LYS A 144 48.70 -44.31 21.46
C LYS A 144 49.51 -44.40 22.75
N ASN A 145 48.83 -44.44 23.91
CA ASN A 145 49.45 -44.53 25.23
C ASN A 145 49.18 -45.88 25.93
N ALA A 146 48.62 -46.85 25.20
CA ALA A 146 48.52 -48.26 25.59
C ALA A 146 49.53 -49.07 24.77
#